data_AF-A0A7S1NF66-F1
#
_entry.id   AF-A0A7S1NF66-F1
#
_cell.length_a   1.000
_cell.length_b   1.000
_cell.length_c   1.000
_cell.angle_alpha   90.00
_cell.angle_beta   90.00
_cell.angle_gamma   90.00
#
_symmetry.space_group_name_H-M   'P 1'
#
loop_
_entity.id
_entity.type
_entity.pdbx_description
1 polymer ?
#
loop_
_entity_poly.entity_id
_entity_poly.type
_entity_poly.pdbx_seq_one_letter_code
_entity_poly.pdbx_strand_id
1 'polypeptide(L)'
;AFSYLMVWLRPIVRYLLAVQTRCYTAGGMSVHEIHEQACDKGQRTYIDPETGFLVMTRLYHLDRGSCCGCKCRHCPYGHVNVPSDAGAMQPAQVCIAPPKAKVYTRGGDKGRSSLFSGERRPKADQAFQAMGDVDELNSNIGLAIVHCDAYPDIKKRLVEVQSILLDAGSSIATPLTSSTE
;
A
#
# COMPACT_ATOMS: atom_id res chain seq x y z
N ALA A 1 -8.68 26.14 31.82
CA ALA A 1 -7.55 25.72 30.96
C ALA A 1 -7.85 24.55 30.01
N PHE A 2 -9.11 24.14 29.79
CA PHE A 2 -9.45 23.02 28.88
C PHE A 2 -10.31 23.40 27.66
N SER A 3 -10.70 24.67 27.53
CA SER A 3 -11.62 25.13 26.47
C SER A 3 -10.92 25.67 25.21
N TYR A 4 -9.59 25.83 25.21
CA TYR A 4 -8.86 26.44 24.08
C TYR A 4 -8.30 25.43 23.07
N LEU A 5 -8.19 24.15 23.44
CA LEU A 5 -7.58 23.11 22.59
C LEU A 5 -8.52 22.65 21.45
N MET A 6 -9.84 22.80 21.60
CA MET A 6 -10.81 22.37 20.59
C MET A 6 -11.10 23.41 19.49
N VAL A 7 -10.75 24.68 19.69
CA VAL A 7 -10.94 25.73 18.67
C VAL A 7 -9.86 25.66 17.57
N TRP A 8 -8.66 25.17 17.91
CA TRP A 8 -7.51 25.09 17.00
C TRP A 8 -7.46 23.83 16.11
N LEU A 9 -8.28 22.81 16.38
CA LEU A 9 -8.30 21.56 15.60
C LEU A 9 -9.26 21.58 14.39
N ARG A 10 -10.19 22.55 14.33
CA ARG A 10 -11.17 22.67 13.24
C ARG A 10 -10.59 23.08 11.87
N PRO A 11 -9.54 23.91 11.77
CA PRO A 11 -8.90 24.22 10.49
C PRO A 11 -8.07 23.04 9.94
N ILE A 12 -7.49 22.22 10.83
CA ILE A 12 -6.54 21.15 10.49
C ILE A 12 -7.23 20.00 9.74
N VAL A 13 -8.43 19.59 10.19
CA VAL A 13 -9.22 18.54 9.50
C VAL A 13 -9.68 18.99 8.11
N ARG A 14 -9.91 20.29 7.92
CA ARG A 14 -10.35 20.86 6.64
C ARG A 14 -9.21 20.96 5.61
N TYR A 15 -7.97 21.12 6.08
CA TYR A 15 -6.78 21.18 5.23
C TYR A 15 -6.31 19.78 4.79
N LEU A 16 -6.52 18.75 5.62
CA LEU A 16 -6.18 17.34 5.32
C LEU A 16 -6.99 16.74 4.15
N LEU A 17 -8.20 17.23 3.86
CA LEU A 17 -9.01 16.80 2.71
C LEU A 17 -8.60 17.46 1.38
N ALA A 18 -7.79 18.52 1.39
CA ALA A 18 -7.44 19.29 0.19
C ALA A 18 -6.10 18.89 -0.45
N VAL A 19 -5.27 18.08 0.21
CA VAL A 19 -3.88 17.83 -0.22
C VAL A 19 -3.68 16.45 -0.87
N GLN A 20 -4.74 15.65 -1.06
CA GLN A 20 -4.61 14.27 -1.57
C GLN A 20 -4.63 14.12 -3.10
N THR A 21 -4.23 15.14 -3.85
CA THR A 21 -3.99 15.04 -5.30
C THR A 21 -2.73 15.81 -5.69
N ARG A 22 -1.56 15.21 -5.45
CA ARG A 22 -0.34 15.63 -6.13
C ARG A 22 0.48 14.43 -6.59
N CYS A 23 0.21 14.09 -7.85
CA CYS A 23 1.21 13.90 -8.91
C CYS A 23 2.46 13.07 -8.57
N TYR A 24 2.38 11.77 -8.84
CA TYR A 24 3.46 10.80 -9.12
C TYR A 24 2.86 9.98 -10.29
N THR A 25 3.42 9.79 -11.49
CA THR A 25 4.81 9.72 -11.97
C THR A 25 4.91 10.01 -13.48
N ALA A 26 6.17 10.13 -13.92
CA ALA A 26 6.71 10.17 -15.27
C ALA A 26 6.00 9.31 -16.36
N GLY A 27 6.13 9.77 -17.61
CA GLY A 27 5.45 9.26 -18.79
C GLY A 27 5.74 7.79 -19.13
N GLY A 28 4.77 6.94 -18.82
CA GLY A 28 4.53 5.64 -19.41
C GLY A 28 3.01 5.40 -19.40
N MET A 29 2.43 4.99 -20.53
CA MET A 29 1.00 4.65 -20.57
C MET A 29 0.77 3.40 -19.74
N SER A 30 -0.21 3.44 -18.85
CA SER A 30 -0.61 2.31 -18.02
C SER A 30 -1.18 1.17 -18.87
N VAL A 31 -1.10 -0.05 -18.34
CA VAL A 31 -1.69 -1.25 -18.96
C VAL A 31 -3.20 -1.07 -19.22
N HIS A 32 -3.89 -0.28 -18.41
CA HIS A 32 -5.30 0.07 -18.61
C HIS A 32 -5.50 1.00 -19.81
N GLU A 33 -4.69 2.05 -19.95
CA GLU A 33 -4.77 2.99 -21.08
C GLU A 33 -4.46 2.29 -22.40
N ILE A 34 -3.47 1.39 -22.43
CA ILE A 34 -3.14 0.60 -23.63
C ILE A 34 -4.28 -0.37 -23.96
N HIS A 35 -4.89 -0.99 -22.95
CA HIS A 35 -6.06 -1.83 -23.13
C HIS A 35 -7.25 -1.06 -23.70
N GLU A 36 -7.57 0.11 -23.13
CA GLU A 36 -8.66 0.96 -23.62
C GLU A 36 -8.40 1.40 -25.05
N GLN A 37 -7.18 1.85 -25.36
CA GLN A 37 -6.80 2.22 -26.71
C GLN A 37 -6.91 1.06 -27.71
N ALA A 38 -6.54 -0.16 -27.30
CA ALA A 38 -6.71 -1.35 -28.12
C ALA A 38 -8.20 -1.67 -28.33
N CYS A 39 -9.04 -1.49 -27.31
CA CYS A 39 -10.49 -1.66 -27.42
C CYS A 39 -11.12 -0.60 -28.34
N ASP A 40 -10.72 0.66 -28.25
CA ASP A 40 -11.23 1.74 -29.09
C ASP A 40 -10.85 1.53 -30.56
N LYS A 41 -9.69 0.92 -30.80
CA LYS A 41 -9.24 0.47 -32.13
C LYS A 41 -9.89 -0.84 -32.59
N GLY A 42 -10.78 -1.45 -31.80
CA GLY A 42 -11.43 -2.72 -32.12
C GLY A 42 -10.48 -3.93 -32.09
N GLN A 43 -9.30 -3.80 -31.48
CA GLN A 43 -8.32 -4.87 -31.41
C GLN A 43 -8.72 -5.91 -30.34
N ARG A 44 -8.52 -7.18 -30.68
CA ARG A 44 -8.80 -8.32 -29.80
C ARG A 44 -7.65 -8.61 -28.81
N THR A 45 -6.45 -8.13 -29.09
CA THR A 45 -5.26 -8.35 -28.28
C THR A 45 -4.34 -7.11 -28.31
N TYR A 46 -3.47 -6.99 -27.32
CA TYR A 46 -2.38 -6.01 -27.29
C TYR A 46 -1.13 -6.64 -26.65
N ILE A 47 0.03 -6.01 -26.85
CA ILE A 47 1.28 -6.44 -26.21
C ILE A 47 1.50 -5.56 -24.98
N ASP A 48 1.71 -6.18 -23.83
CA ASP A 48 2.07 -5.48 -22.60
C ASP A 48 3.51 -4.93 -22.73
N PRO A 49 3.73 -3.61 -22.60
CA PRO A 49 5.05 -3.02 -22.77
C PRO A 49 6.03 -3.39 -21.65
N GLU A 50 5.53 -3.74 -20.46
CA GLU A 50 6.36 -4.09 -19.31
C GLU A 50 6.81 -5.55 -19.37
N THR A 51 5.92 -6.43 -19.81
CA THR A 51 6.17 -7.89 -19.77
C THR A 51 6.40 -8.53 -21.13
N GLY A 52 6.02 -7.86 -22.23
CA GLY A 52 6.07 -8.39 -23.59
C GLY A 52 5.00 -9.45 -23.90
N PHE A 53 4.11 -9.76 -22.95
CA PHE A 53 3.07 -10.78 -23.15
C PHE A 53 1.95 -10.28 -24.06
N LEU A 54 1.40 -11.21 -24.85
CA LEU A 54 0.17 -11.01 -25.59
C LEU A 54 -1.03 -11.09 -24.63
N VAL A 55 -1.73 -9.97 -24.44
CA VAL A 55 -2.87 -9.86 -23.54
C VAL A 55 -4.18 -9.74 -24.34
N MET A 56 -5.19 -10.51 -23.96
CA MET A 56 -6.55 -10.43 -24.52
C MET A 56 -7.29 -9.17 -24.04
N THR A 57 -7.98 -8.49 -24.94
CA THR A 57 -8.84 -7.35 -24.61
C THR A 57 -10.24 -7.79 -24.16
N ARG A 58 -11.04 -6.85 -23.65
CA ARG A 58 -12.42 -7.11 -23.26
C ARG A 58 -13.27 -7.47 -24.48
N LEU A 59 -12.95 -6.89 -25.64
CA LEU A 59 -13.62 -7.18 -26.90
C LEU A 59 -13.44 -8.63 -27.34
N TYR A 60 -12.24 -9.20 -27.17
CA TYR A 60 -12.02 -10.61 -27.43
C TYR A 60 -12.96 -11.51 -26.61
N HIS A 61 -13.23 -11.15 -25.35
CA HIS A 61 -14.13 -11.89 -24.48
C HIS A 61 -15.61 -11.68 -24.84
N LEU A 62 -16.00 -10.47 -25.24
CA LEU A 62 -17.35 -10.20 -25.71
C LEU A 62 -17.66 -10.94 -27.00
N ASP A 63 -16.73 -10.95 -27.96
CA ASP A 63 -16.86 -11.65 -29.26
C ASP A 63 -17.06 -13.17 -29.09
N ARG A 64 -16.33 -13.79 -28.15
CA ARG A 64 -16.48 -15.23 -27.84
C ARG A 64 -17.63 -15.56 -26.89
N GLY A 65 -18.28 -14.58 -26.28
CA GLY A 65 -19.39 -14.77 -25.33
C GLY A 65 -19.06 -15.53 -24.03
N SER A 66 -17.78 -15.69 -23.66
CA SER A 66 -17.38 -16.57 -22.53
C SER A 66 -16.04 -16.22 -21.88
N CYS A 67 -15.85 -16.62 -20.62
CA CYS A 67 -14.56 -16.58 -19.94
C CYS A 67 -13.60 -17.62 -20.54
N CYS A 68 -12.33 -17.25 -20.74
CA CYS A 68 -11.33 -18.13 -21.34
C CYS A 68 -10.75 -19.19 -20.41
N GLY A 69 -10.94 -19.06 -19.08
CA GLY A 69 -10.34 -19.96 -18.07
C GLY A 69 -8.86 -19.72 -17.79
N CYS A 70 -8.18 -18.86 -18.58
CA CYS A 70 -6.75 -18.57 -18.44
C CYS A 70 -6.45 -17.33 -17.56
N LYS A 71 -7.33 -16.94 -16.63
CA LYS A 71 -7.13 -15.82 -15.69
C LYS A 71 -6.53 -14.55 -16.35
N CYS A 72 -7.14 -14.13 -17.45
CA CYS A 72 -6.73 -12.97 -18.24
C CYS A 72 -6.87 -11.64 -17.48
N ARG A 73 -6.16 -10.61 -17.94
CA ARG A 73 -6.06 -9.31 -17.27
C ARG A 73 -7.39 -8.52 -17.19
N HIS A 74 -8.23 -8.58 -18.22
CA HIS A 74 -9.45 -7.79 -18.33
C HIS A 74 -10.65 -8.66 -18.76
N CYS A 75 -11.13 -9.51 -17.84
CA CYS A 75 -12.27 -10.41 -18.10
C CYS A 75 -13.61 -9.72 -17.75
N PRO A 76 -14.54 -9.52 -18.72
CA PRO A 76 -15.88 -9.00 -18.43
C PRO A 76 -16.74 -9.95 -17.58
N TYR A 77 -16.44 -11.24 -17.60
CA TYR A 77 -17.24 -12.29 -16.96
C TYR A 77 -16.72 -12.68 -15.57
N GLY A 78 -15.87 -11.86 -14.94
CA GLY A 78 -15.43 -12.10 -13.56
C GLY A 78 -14.73 -13.44 -13.33
N HIS A 79 -14.03 -13.97 -14.34
CA HIS A 79 -13.24 -15.20 -14.23
C HIS A 79 -14.01 -16.47 -13.83
N VAL A 80 -15.30 -16.57 -14.16
CA VAL A 80 -16.16 -17.74 -13.82
C VAL A 80 -15.60 -19.11 -14.23
N ASN A 81 -14.76 -19.19 -15.27
CA ASN A 81 -14.19 -20.45 -15.77
C ASN A 81 -12.76 -20.72 -15.29
N VAL A 82 -12.21 -19.90 -14.38
CA VAL A 82 -10.85 -20.10 -13.85
C VAL A 82 -10.91 -21.06 -12.66
N PRO A 83 -10.15 -22.18 -12.66
CA PRO A 83 -10.12 -23.09 -11.51
C PRO A 83 -9.64 -22.37 -10.24
N SER A 84 -10.26 -22.66 -9.10
CA SER A 84 -9.94 -22.01 -7.82
C SER A 84 -8.53 -22.30 -7.30
N ASP A 85 -7.95 -23.41 -7.76
CA ASP A 85 -6.63 -23.92 -7.44
C ASP A 85 -5.58 -23.63 -8.53
N ALA A 86 -5.97 -22.98 -9.63
CA ALA A 86 -5.03 -22.56 -10.65
C ALA A 86 -4.03 -21.56 -10.03
N GLY A 87 -2.77 -22.00 -9.90
CA GLY A 87 -1.64 -21.18 -9.44
C GLY A 87 -1.59 -19.82 -10.14
N ALA A 88 -0.90 -18.86 -9.50
CA ALA A 88 -1.01 -17.45 -9.83
C ALA A 88 -0.64 -17.09 -11.29
N MET A 89 -1.65 -17.01 -12.18
CA MET A 89 -1.62 -16.03 -13.26
C MET A 89 -1.85 -14.65 -12.61
N GLN A 90 -0.88 -13.76 -12.67
CA GLN A 90 -1.06 -12.41 -12.13
C GLN A 90 -2.04 -11.62 -13.01
N PRO A 91 -3.07 -10.98 -12.44
CA PRO A 91 -3.93 -10.10 -13.22
C PRO A 91 -3.13 -8.87 -13.71
N ALA A 92 -3.63 -8.13 -14.72
CA ALA A 92 -3.35 -6.69 -14.74
C ALA A 92 -3.76 -6.23 -13.37
N GLN A 93 -2.79 -5.72 -12.62
CA GLN A 93 -3.10 -4.85 -11.52
C GLN A 93 -4.11 -3.85 -12.07
N VAL A 94 -5.37 -4.04 -11.68
CA VAL A 94 -6.17 -2.88 -11.37
C VAL A 94 -5.25 -2.08 -10.47
N CYS A 95 -4.96 -0.82 -10.81
CA CYS A 95 -4.39 0.11 -9.85
C CYS A 95 -5.44 0.40 -8.76
N ILE A 96 -6.04 -0.64 -8.16
CA ILE A 96 -6.46 -0.58 -6.79
C ILE A 96 -5.11 -0.61 -6.07
N ALA A 97 -4.66 0.56 -5.62
CA ALA A 97 -3.71 0.64 -4.51
C ALA A 97 -4.07 -0.51 -3.56
N PRO A 98 -3.11 -1.40 -3.21
CA PRO A 98 -3.39 -2.69 -2.56
C PRO A 98 -4.52 -2.47 -1.55
N PRO A 99 -5.66 -3.20 -1.68
CA PRO A 99 -6.92 -2.83 -1.01
C PRO A 99 -6.56 -2.47 0.41
N LYS A 100 -6.66 -1.17 0.76
CA LYS A 100 -6.01 -0.60 1.96
C LYS A 100 -6.18 -1.62 3.05
N ALA A 101 -5.07 -2.30 3.38
CA ALA A 101 -5.14 -3.47 4.24
C ALA A 101 -5.93 -3.00 5.43
N LYS A 102 -7.07 -3.66 5.67
CA LYS A 102 -8.05 -3.18 6.63
C LYS A 102 -7.29 -2.97 7.93
N VAL A 103 -7.11 -1.71 8.32
CA VAL A 103 -6.14 -1.33 9.37
C VAL A 103 -6.44 -2.09 10.66
N TYR A 104 -7.70 -2.48 10.85
CA TYR A 104 -8.14 -3.40 11.88
C TYR A 104 -8.38 -4.82 11.34
N THR A 105 -7.51 -5.74 11.74
CA THR A 105 -7.65 -7.19 11.48
C THR A 105 -8.31 -7.94 12.64
N ARG A 106 -8.50 -7.29 13.81
CA ARG A 106 -8.93 -7.89 15.09
C ARG A 106 -8.01 -8.99 15.62
N GLY A 107 -6.88 -9.24 14.96
CA GLY A 107 -5.88 -10.22 15.40
C GLY A 107 -5.25 -9.86 16.75
N GLY A 108 -5.32 -8.59 17.16
CA GLY A 108 -4.74 -8.08 18.41
C GLY A 108 -5.66 -8.16 19.64
N ASP A 109 -6.91 -8.59 19.50
CA ASP A 109 -7.95 -8.42 20.53
C ASP A 109 -7.73 -9.32 21.75
N LYS A 110 -7.06 -10.47 21.56
CA LYS A 110 -6.69 -11.40 22.64
C LYS A 110 -5.37 -11.03 23.35
N GLY A 111 -4.89 -9.79 23.20
CA GLY A 111 -3.67 -9.31 23.85
C GLY A 111 -2.34 -9.82 23.26
N ARG A 112 -2.36 -10.44 22.07
CA ARG A 112 -1.17 -10.93 21.36
C ARG A 112 -1.01 -10.22 20.01
N SER A 113 0.22 -10.01 19.58
CA SER A 113 0.55 -9.45 18.26
C SER A 113 1.62 -10.29 17.57
N SER A 114 1.77 -10.15 16.27
CA SER A 114 2.81 -10.83 15.48
C SER A 114 4.02 -9.92 15.29
N LEU A 115 5.22 -10.46 15.42
CA LEU A 115 6.46 -9.84 14.96
C LEU A 115 6.58 -9.93 13.43
N PHE A 116 7.57 -9.25 12.85
CA PHE A 116 7.81 -9.29 11.40
C PHE A 116 8.18 -10.71 10.93
N SER A 117 8.82 -11.51 11.80
CA SER A 117 9.10 -12.93 11.58
C SER A 117 7.85 -13.84 11.55
N GLY A 118 6.66 -13.31 11.84
CA GLY A 118 5.42 -14.07 11.96
C GLY A 118 5.16 -14.66 13.35
N GLU A 119 6.15 -14.64 14.25
CA GLU A 119 6.01 -15.13 15.62
C GLU A 119 4.99 -14.31 16.40
N ARG A 120 4.03 -14.96 17.07
CA ARG A 120 3.03 -14.28 17.90
C ARG A 120 3.47 -14.19 19.35
N ARG A 121 3.70 -12.98 19.86
CA ARG A 121 4.06 -12.70 21.26
C ARG A 121 2.99 -11.89 22.00
N PRO A 122 2.96 -11.91 23.34
CA PRO A 122 2.12 -11.01 24.12
C PRO A 122 2.44 -9.54 23.81
N LYS A 123 1.45 -8.65 23.79
CA LYS A 123 1.68 -7.20 23.59
C LYS A 123 2.56 -6.56 24.67
N ALA A 124 2.67 -7.20 25.84
CA ALA A 124 3.52 -6.77 26.95
C ALA A 124 4.98 -7.23 26.82
N ASP A 125 5.35 -7.92 25.73
CA ASP A 125 6.73 -8.32 25.46
C ASP A 125 7.63 -7.10 25.22
N GLN A 126 8.91 -7.20 25.62
CA GLN A 126 9.90 -6.12 25.52
C GLN A 126 10.09 -5.64 24.07
N ALA A 127 9.95 -6.52 23.07
CA ALA A 127 10.08 -6.11 21.66
C ALA A 127 8.97 -5.14 21.24
N PHE A 128 7.73 -5.36 21.71
CA PHE A 128 6.62 -4.44 21.43
C PHE A 128 6.70 -3.14 22.23
N GLN A 129 7.22 -3.19 23.45
CA GLN A 129 7.50 -1.98 24.22
C GLN A 129 8.53 -1.10 23.51
N ALA A 130 9.68 -1.67 23.14
CA ALA A 130 10.73 -0.94 22.43
C ALA A 130 10.26 -0.38 21.07
N MET A 131 9.50 -1.16 20.29
CA MET A 131 8.88 -0.65 19.05
C MET A 131 7.88 0.49 19.31
N GLY A 132 7.09 0.38 20.40
CA GLY A 132 6.15 1.42 20.81
C GLY A 132 6.85 2.73 21.17
N ASP A 133 7.91 2.66 21.97
CA ASP A 133 8.71 3.83 22.36
C ASP A 133 9.33 4.53 21.14
N VAL A 134 9.83 3.75 20.17
CA VAL A 134 10.38 4.28 18.91
C VAL A 134 9.28 4.94 18.06
N ASP A 135 8.10 4.33 17.95
CA ASP A 135 6.97 4.89 17.19
C ASP A 135 6.41 6.17 17.84
N GLU A 136 6.37 6.23 19.17
CA GLU A 136 5.99 7.42 19.93
C GLU A 136 7.00 8.56 19.71
N LEU A 137 8.31 8.27 19.79
CA LEU A 137 9.35 9.25 19.48
C LEU A 137 9.23 9.76 18.04
N ASN A 138 9.03 8.86 17.08
CA ASN A 138 8.90 9.20 15.67
C ASN A 138 7.69 10.11 15.41
N SER A 139 6.56 9.83 16.07
CA SER A 139 5.35 10.66 16.01
C SER A 139 5.56 12.07 16.57
N ASN A 140 6.30 12.20 17.68
CA ASN A 140 6.67 13.49 18.27
C ASN A 140 7.59 14.30 17.34
N ILE A 141 8.55 13.65 16.67
CA ILE A 141 9.39 14.31 15.66
C ILE A 141 8.55 14.80 14.47
N GLY A 142 7.59 13.99 14.03
CA GLY A 142 6.65 14.36 12.97
C GLY A 142 5.87 15.63 13.31
N LEU A 143 5.43 15.76 14.57
CA LEU A 143 4.80 16.98 15.06
C LEU A 143 5.78 18.17 15.05
N ALA A 144 7.03 17.98 15.49
CA ALA A 144 8.03 19.04 15.48
C ALA A 144 8.34 19.55 14.05
N ILE A 145 8.42 18.66 13.06
CA ILE A 145 8.66 18.98 11.65
C ILE A 145 7.63 19.96 11.09
N VAL A 146 6.36 19.86 11.52
CA VAL A 146 5.28 20.77 11.10
C VAL A 146 5.55 22.21 11.53
N HIS A 147 6.32 22.42 12.61
CA HIS A 147 6.67 23.73 13.13
C HIS A 147 8.04 24.25 12.65
N CYS A 148 8.78 23.49 11.84
CA CYS A 148 10.13 23.83 11.41
C CYS A 148 10.22 24.50 10.02
N ASP A 149 9.13 25.08 9.50
CA ASP A 149 9.14 25.71 8.17
C ASP A 149 10.14 26.88 8.04
N ALA A 150 10.43 27.57 9.14
CA ALA A 150 11.45 28.63 9.19
C ALA A 150 12.91 28.11 9.18
N TYR A 151 13.12 26.80 9.35
CA TYR A 151 14.44 26.17 9.50
C TYR A 151 14.58 24.94 8.58
N PRO A 152 14.74 25.14 7.26
CA PRO A 152 14.73 24.06 6.28
C PRO A 152 15.84 23.01 6.51
N ASP A 153 17.01 23.43 6.96
CA ASP A 153 18.13 22.51 7.25
C ASP A 153 17.82 21.58 8.43
N ILE A 154 17.20 22.12 9.48
CA ILE A 154 16.77 21.34 10.65
C ILE A 154 15.63 20.40 10.26
N LYS A 155 14.67 20.90 9.49
CA LYS A 155 13.55 20.10 8.96
C LYS A 155 14.05 18.88 8.18
N LYS A 156 15.04 19.08 7.30
CA LYS A 156 15.68 17.99 6.54
C LYS A 156 16.31 16.94 7.46
N ARG A 157 17.09 17.38 8.45
CA ARG A 157 17.72 16.47 9.43
C ARG A 157 16.70 15.70 10.25
N LEU A 158 15.59 16.32 10.66
CA LEU A 158 14.53 15.64 11.40
C LEU A 158 13.86 14.56 10.54
N VAL A 159 13.64 14.81 9.25
CA VAL A 159 13.13 13.80 8.31
C VAL A 159 14.12 12.64 8.15
N GLU A 160 15.42 12.92 8.07
CA GLU A 160 16.46 11.87 8.03
C GLU A 160 16.43 11.02 9.32
N VAL A 161 16.27 11.65 10.49
CA VAL A 161 16.13 10.94 11.77
C VAL A 161 14.86 10.07 11.80
N GLN A 162 13.72 10.54 11.28
CA GLN A 162 12.51 9.72 11.20
C GLN A 162 12.72 8.45 10.35
N SER A 163 13.43 8.56 9.23
CA SER A 163 13.77 7.40 8.39
C SER A 163 14.64 6.39 9.17
N ILE A 164 15.67 6.88 9.88
CA ILE A 164 16.54 6.02 10.70
C ILE A 164 15.75 5.33 11.82
N LEU A 165 14.82 6.03 12.45
CA LEU A 165 13.98 5.45 13.51
C LEU A 165 13.03 4.36 12.97
N LEU A 166 12.52 4.50 11.75
CA LEU A 166 11.73 3.45 11.10
C LEU A 166 12.57 2.20 10.83
N ASP A 167 13.80 2.37 10.35
CA ASP A 167 14.74 1.25 10.13
C ASP A 167 15.11 0.55 11.44
N ALA A 168 15.32 1.33 12.51
CA ALA A 168 15.54 0.81 13.86
C ALA A 168 14.32 0.02 14.35
N GLY A 169 13.10 0.53 14.16
CA GLY A 169 11.85 -0.16 14.48
C GLY A 169 11.72 -1.50 13.73
N SER A 170 12.07 -1.53 12.44
CA SER A 170 12.10 -2.77 11.63
C SER A 170 13.11 -3.80 12.16
N SER A 171 14.26 -3.32 12.64
CA SER A 171 15.29 -4.18 13.22
C SER A 171 14.83 -4.78 14.55
N ILE A 172 14.16 -4.00 15.40
CA ILE A 172 13.57 -4.49 16.66
C ILE A 172 12.44 -5.50 16.39
N ALA A 173 11.67 -5.30 15.33
CA ALA A 173 10.60 -6.21 14.91
C ALA A 173 11.12 -7.58 14.42
N THR A 174 12.43 -7.69 14.17
CA THR A 174 13.09 -8.87 13.60
C THR A 174 14.20 -9.39 14.53
N PRO A 175 13.85 -9.98 15.69
CA PRO A 175 14.85 -10.54 16.59
C PRO A 175 15.58 -11.73 15.93
N LEU A 176 16.88 -11.84 16.17
CA LEU A 176 17.80 -12.84 15.57
C LEU A 176 17.53 -14.30 15.98
N THR A 177 16.45 -14.59 16.71
CA THR A 177 16.20 -15.92 17.30
C THR A 177 15.46 -16.89 16.38
N SER A 178 15.37 -16.63 15.07
CA SER A 178 14.73 -17.53 14.10
C SER A 178 15.51 -17.75 12.81
N SER A 179 16.84 -17.75 12.87
CA SER A 179 17.70 -18.34 11.85
C SER A 179 18.26 -19.66 12.39
N THR A 180 17.56 -20.76 12.13
CA THR A 180 18.26 -22.03 11.94
C THR A 180 18.73 -22.00 10.50
N GLU A 181 20.03 -21.72 10.33
CA GLU A 181 20.83 -21.69 9.10
C GLU A 181 20.41 -20.71 7.97
#